data_AF-A0A7W1BWB7-F1
#
_entry.id   AF-A0A7W1BWB7-F1
#
_cell.length_a   1.000
_cell.length_b   1.000
_cell.length_c   1.000
_cell.angle_alpha   90.00
_cell.angle_beta   90.00
_cell.angle_gamma   90.00
#
_symmetry.space_group_name_H-M   'P 1'
#
loop_
_entity.id
_entity.type
_entity.pdbx_description
1 polymer ?
#
loop_
_entity_poly.entity_id
_entity_poly.type
_entity_poly.pdbx_seq_one_letter_code
_entity_poly.pdbx_strand_id
1 'polypeptide(L)'
;MANQGSAASSERLNRWHERYSEKGLRIVGVHSPEFDSEKKIENVGRQVASLGIRFPVVTDNEYEIWRAYKVKAWPTIFVLDKSGRIRWTHVGEGRYDETEQVIQKLLAEDVRASNGKASWAKAQGTQVTTKL
;
A
#
# COMPACT_ATOMS: atom_id res chain seq x y z
N MET A 1 -21.60 -2.88 -2.98
CA MET A 1 -21.17 -2.38 -4.31
C MET A 1 -19.68 -2.14 -4.20
N ALA A 2 -18.84 -2.93 -4.88
CA ALA A 2 -17.41 -2.63 -4.94
C ALA A 2 -17.26 -1.35 -5.80
N ASN A 3 -16.64 -0.32 -5.24
CA ASN A 3 -16.27 0.88 -5.99
C ASN A 3 -15.36 0.45 -7.16
N GLN A 4 -15.68 0.84 -8.40
CA GLN A 4 -14.98 0.43 -9.62
C GLN A 4 -13.47 0.75 -9.60
N GLY A 5 -13.00 1.63 -8.71
CA GLY A 5 -11.57 1.89 -8.48
C GLY A 5 -10.81 0.80 -7.67
N SER A 6 -11.50 -0.11 -6.98
CA SER A 6 -10.85 -1.17 -6.17
C SER A 6 -10.17 -2.24 -7.04
N ALA A 7 -10.78 -2.61 -8.18
CA ALA A 7 -10.30 -3.71 -9.00
C ALA A 7 -9.05 -3.38 -9.83
N ALA A 8 -9.03 -2.24 -10.54
CA ALA A 8 -7.89 -1.85 -11.38
C ALA A 8 -6.63 -1.57 -10.54
N SER A 9 -6.80 -0.88 -9.41
CA SER A 9 -5.74 -0.73 -8.41
C SER A 9 -5.26 -2.08 -7.87
N SER A 10 -6.15 -3.02 -7.50
CA SER A 10 -5.74 -4.33 -6.96
C SER A 10 -4.93 -5.17 -7.95
N GLU A 11 -5.27 -5.17 -9.23
CA GLU A 11 -4.53 -5.89 -10.25
C GLU A 11 -3.10 -5.33 -10.42
N ARG A 12 -2.97 -4.00 -10.42
CA ARG A 12 -1.66 -3.35 -10.53
C ARG A 12 -0.78 -3.66 -9.31
N LEU A 13 -1.36 -3.63 -8.10
CA LEU A 13 -0.64 -3.95 -6.87
C LEU A 13 -0.19 -5.42 -6.83
N ASN A 14 -1.02 -6.34 -7.30
CA ASN A 14 -0.65 -7.75 -7.43
C ASN A 14 0.54 -7.94 -8.38
N ARG A 15 0.54 -7.24 -9.53
CA ARG A 15 1.68 -7.24 -10.46
C ARG A 15 2.97 -6.73 -9.82
N TRP A 16 2.91 -5.63 -9.05
CA TRP A 16 4.09 -5.12 -8.35
C TRP A 16 4.57 -6.07 -7.27
N HIS A 17 3.65 -6.63 -6.49
CA HIS A 17 3.98 -7.62 -5.47
C HIS A 17 4.72 -8.82 -6.08
N GLU A 18 4.21 -9.37 -7.17
CA GLU A 18 4.85 -10.48 -7.88
C GLU A 18 6.24 -10.11 -8.41
N ARG A 19 6.36 -8.95 -9.08
CA ARG A 19 7.60 -8.56 -9.75
C ARG A 19 8.72 -8.12 -8.80
N TYR A 20 8.36 -7.56 -7.65
CA TYR A 20 9.31 -6.83 -6.81
C TYR A 20 9.41 -7.35 -5.37
N SER A 21 8.56 -8.28 -4.92
CA SER A 21 8.62 -8.78 -3.53
C SER A 21 9.96 -9.41 -3.17
N GLU A 22 10.54 -10.19 -4.08
CA GLU A 22 11.88 -10.79 -3.93
C GLU A 22 13.00 -9.75 -4.02
N LYS A 23 12.73 -8.60 -4.66
CA LYS A 23 13.67 -7.47 -4.76
C LYS A 23 13.61 -6.53 -3.56
N GLY A 24 12.75 -6.84 -2.58
CA GLY A 24 12.58 -6.06 -1.36
C GLY A 24 11.35 -5.15 -1.33
N LEU A 25 10.43 -5.23 -2.30
CA LEU A 25 9.14 -4.55 -2.16
C LEU A 25 8.27 -5.28 -1.12
N ARG A 26 7.61 -4.50 -0.27
CA ARG A 26 6.53 -4.94 0.60
C ARG A 26 5.31 -4.09 0.30
N ILE A 27 4.15 -4.73 0.21
CA ILE A 27 2.88 -4.02 0.02
C ILE A 27 2.02 -4.35 1.23
N VAL A 28 1.32 -3.35 1.75
CA VAL A 28 0.33 -3.51 2.81
C VAL A 28 -0.95 -2.82 2.35
N GLY A 29 -2.01 -3.59 2.11
CA GLY A 29 -3.34 -3.01 1.88
C GLY A 29 -3.89 -2.47 3.21
N VAL A 30 -4.39 -1.24 3.22
CA VAL A 30 -5.11 -0.67 4.37
C VAL A 30 -6.56 -0.48 3.94
N HIS A 31 -7.42 -1.35 4.46
CA HIS A 31 -8.86 -1.26 4.23
C HIS A 31 -9.49 -0.34 5.29
N SER A 32 -9.69 0.93 4.94
CA SER A 32 -10.52 1.86 5.73
C SER A 32 -11.94 1.87 5.14
N PRO A 33 -12.96 1.37 5.88
CA PRO A 33 -14.28 1.07 5.34
C PRO A 33 -15.11 2.34 5.11
N GLU A 34 -15.69 2.50 3.93
CA GLU A 34 -16.61 3.59 3.57
C GLU A 34 -18.03 3.35 4.12
N PHE A 35 -18.45 2.09 4.20
CA PHE A 35 -19.75 1.69 4.72
C PHE A 35 -19.64 0.70 5.89
N ASP A 36 -20.61 0.66 6.79
CA ASP A 36 -20.60 -0.26 7.95
C ASP A 36 -20.51 -1.74 7.55
N SER A 37 -21.04 -2.11 6.38
CA SER A 37 -20.92 -3.47 5.85
C SER A 37 -19.47 -3.87 5.55
N GLU A 38 -18.59 -2.91 5.29
CA GLU A 38 -17.18 -3.13 4.97
C GLU A 38 -16.32 -3.34 6.23
N LYS A 39 -16.83 -2.98 7.41
CA LYS A 39 -16.13 -3.25 8.69
C LYS A 39 -16.02 -4.75 9.03
N LYS A 40 -16.87 -5.59 8.44
CA LYS A 40 -16.90 -7.04 8.72
C LYS A 40 -15.71 -7.73 8.08
N ILE A 41 -14.83 -8.28 8.92
CA ILE A 41 -13.59 -8.93 8.47
C ILE A 41 -13.83 -10.06 7.47
N GLU A 42 -14.96 -10.76 7.56
CA GLU A 42 -15.34 -11.83 6.63
C GLU A 42 -15.67 -11.29 5.23
N ASN A 43 -16.25 -10.09 5.14
CA ASN A 43 -16.51 -9.44 3.86
C ASN A 43 -15.21 -9.00 3.20
N VAL A 44 -14.32 -8.37 3.99
CA VAL A 44 -12.98 -7.96 3.52
C VAL A 44 -12.19 -9.18 3.06
N GLY A 45 -12.16 -10.26 3.85
CA GLY A 45 -11.46 -11.49 3.51
C GLY A 45 -11.95 -12.13 2.22
N ARG A 46 -13.28 -12.16 1.98
CA ARG A 46 -13.85 -12.64 0.72
C ARG A 46 -13.43 -11.76 -0.47
N GLN A 47 -13.41 -10.44 -0.30
CA GLN A 47 -12.98 -9.53 -1.36
C GLN A 47 -11.49 -9.69 -1.67
N VAL A 48 -10.63 -9.75 -0.64
CA VAL A 48 -9.18 -10.01 -0.77
C VAL A 48 -8.94 -11.31 -1.54
N ALA A 49 -9.64 -12.39 -1.18
CA ALA A 49 -9.55 -13.66 -1.89
C ALA A 49 -10.02 -13.56 -3.34
N SER A 50 -11.15 -12.89 -3.60
CA SER A 50 -11.71 -12.73 -4.95
C SER A 50 -10.81 -11.91 -5.88
N LEU A 51 -10.04 -10.97 -5.34
CA LEU A 51 -9.10 -10.14 -6.07
C LEU A 51 -7.71 -10.77 -6.19
N GLY A 52 -7.50 -11.97 -5.66
CA GLY A 52 -6.21 -12.67 -5.72
C GLY A 52 -5.09 -11.95 -4.98
N ILE A 53 -5.41 -11.21 -3.93
CA ILE A 53 -4.43 -10.39 -3.21
C ILE A 53 -3.55 -11.26 -2.32
N ARG A 54 -2.25 -11.20 -2.58
CA ARG A 54 -1.24 -12.06 -1.93
C ARG A 54 -0.40 -11.34 -0.87
N PHE A 55 -0.59 -10.03 -0.73
CA PHE A 55 0.09 -9.21 0.27
C PHE A 55 -0.81 -8.98 1.51
N PRO A 56 -0.22 -8.68 2.69
CA PRO A 56 -0.98 -8.42 3.90
C PRO A 56 -2.00 -7.28 3.72
N VAL A 57 -3.17 -7.45 4.32
CA VAL A 57 -4.23 -6.44 4.37
C VAL A 57 -4.62 -6.21 5.82
N VAL A 58 -4.56 -4.96 6.28
CA VAL A 58 -5.04 -4.55 7.60
C VAL A 58 -6.40 -3.87 7.46
N THR A 59 -7.30 -4.15 8.39
CA THR A 59 -8.58 -3.43 8.52
C THR A 59 -8.40 -2.25 9.46
N ASP A 60 -8.75 -1.06 8.98
CA ASP A 60 -8.63 0.22 9.70
C ASP A 60 -10.04 0.74 10.02
N ASN A 61 -10.83 -0.09 10.70
CA ASN A 61 -12.25 0.17 10.99
C ASN A 61 -12.47 1.44 11.81
N GLU A 62 -11.51 1.76 12.68
CA GLU A 62 -11.53 2.94 13.55
C GLU A 62 -10.80 4.15 12.94
N TYR A 63 -10.35 4.06 11.68
CA TYR A 63 -9.67 5.12 10.94
C TYR A 63 -8.39 5.64 11.63
N GLU A 64 -7.70 4.80 12.39
CA GLU A 64 -6.46 5.16 13.09
C GLU A 64 -5.33 5.41 12.09
N ILE A 65 -5.13 4.50 11.13
CA ILE A 65 -4.11 4.63 10.09
C ILE A 65 -4.48 5.78 9.15
N TRP A 66 -5.74 5.87 8.74
CA TRP A 66 -6.27 6.97 7.93
C TRP A 66 -5.92 8.35 8.52
N ARG A 67 -6.19 8.55 9.82
CA ARG A 67 -5.87 9.80 10.52
C ARG A 67 -4.37 10.00 10.68
N ALA A 68 -3.63 8.96 11.05
CA ALA A 68 -2.18 9.04 11.26
C ALA A 68 -1.44 9.46 9.98
N TYR A 69 -1.85 8.93 8.83
CA TYR A 69 -1.30 9.27 7.51
C TYR A 69 -1.97 10.48 6.85
N LYS A 70 -2.91 11.14 7.55
CA LYS A 70 -3.65 12.32 7.09
C LYS A 70 -4.28 12.11 5.71
N VAL A 71 -4.84 10.91 5.48
CA VAL A 71 -5.49 10.56 4.22
C VAL A 71 -6.75 11.42 4.05
N LYS A 72 -7.00 11.89 2.83
CA LYS A 72 -8.12 12.81 2.52
C LYS A 72 -9.13 12.23 1.55
N ALA A 73 -8.72 11.28 0.72
CA ALA A 73 -9.58 10.66 -0.26
C ALA A 73 -9.10 9.25 -0.59
N TRP A 74 -10.04 8.41 -1.02
CA TRP A 74 -9.75 7.10 -1.58
C TRP A 74 -9.60 7.17 -3.11
N PRO A 75 -8.78 6.28 -3.72
CA PRO A 75 -7.66 5.60 -3.08
C PRO A 75 -6.52 6.60 -2.79
N THR A 76 -5.64 6.25 -1.85
CA THR A 76 -4.37 6.96 -1.64
C THR A 76 -3.26 5.94 -1.58
N ILE A 77 -2.19 6.20 -2.34
CA ILE A 77 -0.97 5.40 -2.37
C ILE A 77 0.15 6.16 -1.67
N PHE A 78 0.84 5.53 -0.72
CA PHE A 78 2.11 6.00 -0.18
C PHE A 78 3.22 5.03 -0.60
N VAL A 79 4.38 5.54 -1.01
CA VAL A 79 5.59 4.75 -1.22
C VAL A 79 6.66 5.20 -0.23
N LEU A 80 7.11 4.28 0.61
CA LEU A 80 8.11 4.52 1.64
C LEU A 80 9.48 3.97 1.22
N ASP A 81 10.56 4.65 1.58
CA ASP A 81 11.91 4.09 1.43
C ASP A 81 12.25 3.04 2.51
N LYS A 82 13.44 2.44 2.39
CA LYS A 82 13.95 1.42 3.34
C LYS A 82 14.13 1.96 4.77
N SER A 83 14.10 3.28 4.97
CA SER A 83 14.12 3.94 6.28
C SER A 83 12.73 4.33 6.76
N GLY A 84 11.66 3.91 6.07
CA GLY A 84 10.27 4.20 6.45
C GLY A 84 9.83 5.63 6.17
N ARG A 85 10.58 6.41 5.39
CA ARG A 85 10.19 7.78 5.04
C ARG A 85 9.28 7.75 3.82
N ILE A 86 8.19 8.51 3.84
CA ILE A 86 7.35 8.71 2.66
C ILE A 86 8.15 9.46 1.59
N ARG A 87 8.27 8.86 0.41
CA ARG A 87 9.01 9.42 -0.74
C ARG A 87 8.08 9.76 -1.90
N TRP A 88 6.87 9.23 -1.89
CA TRP A 88 5.84 9.52 -2.87
C TRP A 88 4.46 9.31 -2.25
N THR A 89 3.54 10.19 -2.60
CA THR A 89 2.12 10.09 -2.26
C THR A 89 1.31 10.37 -3.51
N HIS A 90 0.34 9.52 -3.80
CA HIS A 90 -0.66 9.76 -4.83
C HIS A 90 -2.06 9.66 -4.23
N VAL A 91 -2.92 10.62 -4.53
CA VAL A 91 -4.32 10.63 -4.13
C VAL A 91 -5.17 10.51 -5.39
N GLY A 92 -6.13 9.59 -5.38
CA GLY A 92 -6.94 9.23 -6.53
C GLY A 92 -6.45 7.98 -7.25
N GLU A 93 -7.25 7.54 -8.22
CA GLU A 93 -6.95 6.40 -9.09
C GLU A 93 -5.92 6.78 -10.16
N GLY A 94 -5.03 5.85 -10.51
CA GLY A 94 -4.05 6.02 -11.59
C GLY A 94 -2.64 6.33 -11.11
N ARG A 95 -1.89 7.06 -11.95
CA ARG A 95 -0.45 7.34 -11.78
C ARG A 95 0.41 6.11 -11.47
N TYR A 96 0.00 4.96 -12.01
CA TYR A 96 0.64 3.69 -11.70
C TYR A 96 2.04 3.62 -12.28
N ASP A 97 2.26 4.14 -13.49
CA ASP A 97 3.58 4.09 -14.11
C ASP A 97 4.56 4.99 -13.37
N GLU A 98 4.14 6.18 -12.94
CA GLU A 98 4.94 7.05 -12.08
C GLU A 98 5.22 6.40 -10.71
N THR A 99 4.20 5.76 -10.12
CA THR A 99 4.36 5.03 -8.86
C THR A 99 5.34 3.87 -9.00
N GLU A 100 5.27 3.12 -10.09
CA GLU A 100 6.19 2.02 -10.38
C GLU A 100 7.63 2.51 -10.61
N GLN A 101 7.82 3.64 -11.29
CA GLN A 101 9.14 4.27 -11.42
C GLN A 101 9.73 4.65 -10.06
N VAL A 102 8.91 5.20 -9.15
CA VAL A 102 9.36 5.50 -7.78
C VAL A 102 9.74 4.21 -7.06
N ILE A 103 8.91 3.16 -7.14
CA ILE A 103 9.23 1.85 -6.54
C ILE A 103 10.58 1.35 -7.05
N GLN A 104 10.79 1.32 -8.36
CA GLN A 104 12.04 0.85 -8.97
C GLN A 104 13.25 1.67 -8.50
N LYS A 105 13.11 3.00 -8.44
CA LYS A 105 14.15 3.90 -7.93
C LYS A 105 14.50 3.57 -6.47
N LEU A 106 13.49 3.45 -5.59
CA LEU A 106 13.72 3.19 -4.17
C LEU A 106 14.26 1.78 -3.88
N LEU A 107 13.92 0.79 -4.71
CA LEU A 107 14.51 -0.55 -4.62
C LEU A 107 16.02 -0.51 -4.93
N ALA A 108 16.42 0.29 -5.92
CA ALA A 108 17.82 0.49 -6.30
C ALA A 108 18.61 1.41 -5.34
N GLU A 109 17.95 2.25 -4.55
CA GLU A 109 18.62 3.12 -3.57
C GLU A 109 19.27 2.30 -2.43
N ASP A 110 20.55 2.57 -2.14
CA ASP A 110 21.26 1.98 -1.00
C ASP A 110 20.82 2.58 0.34
N VAL A 111 20.72 1.74 1.37
CA VAL A 111 20.34 2.15 2.74
C VAL A 111 21.33 3.18 3.33
N ARG A 112 22.58 3.21 2.86
CA ARG A 112 23.60 4.18 3.31
C ARG A 112 23.33 5.60 2.79
N ALA A 113 22.64 5.74 1.66
CA ALA A 113 22.26 7.04 1.11
C ALA A 113 21.01 7.64 1.81
N SER A 114 20.26 6.84 2.59
CA SER A 114 19.00 7.25 3.22
C SER A 114 19.14 7.71 4.68
N ASN A 115 20.34 8.15 5.11
CA ASN A 115 20.63 8.59 6.49
C ASN A 115 19.65 9.66 7.03
N GLY A 116 18.60 9.18 7.68
CA GLY A 116 17.65 9.90 8.52
C GLY A 116 17.01 8.88 9.44
N LYS A 117 17.34 8.94 10.73
CA LYS A 117 17.01 7.92 11.74
C LYS A 117 15.50 7.64 11.80
N ALA A 118 15.09 6.43 11.43
CA ALA A 118 13.91 5.77 12.00
C ALA A 118 14.30 4.32 12.33
N SER A 119 14.24 4.01 13.63
CA SER A 119 14.53 2.71 14.20
C SER A 119 13.26 1.86 14.18
N TRP A 120 13.26 0.83 13.33
CA TRP A 120 12.43 -0.35 13.49
C TRP A 120 13.36 -1.53 13.16
N ALA A 121 13.77 -2.27 14.18
CA ALA A 121 14.82 -3.26 14.06
C ALA A 121 14.43 -4.35 13.05
N LYS A 122 15.27 -4.51 12.01
CA LYS A 122 15.20 -5.55 10.96
C LYS A 122 13.88 -5.62 10.16
N ALA A 123 13.61 -4.68 9.26
CA ALA A 123 13.24 -5.21 7.95
C ALA A 123 13.74 -4.47 6.74
N GLN A 124 13.86 -5.29 5.72
CA GLN A 124 14.10 -4.92 4.35
C GLN A 124 12.72 -4.58 3.78
N GLY A 125 12.52 -3.33 3.36
CA GLY A 125 11.62 -3.09 2.24
C GLY A 125 11.07 -1.69 2.05
N THR A 126 10.78 -1.39 0.79
CA THR A 126 9.91 -0.31 0.34
C THR A 126 8.47 -0.72 0.67
N GLN A 127 7.68 0.13 1.34
CA GLN A 127 6.28 -0.17 1.67
C GLN A 127 5.34 0.62 0.78
N VAL A 128 4.37 -0.06 0.15
CA VAL A 128 3.24 0.57 -0.55
C VAL A 128 1.97 0.37 0.25
N THR A 129 1.31 1.47 0.64
CA THR A 129 0.02 1.46 1.34
C THR A 129 -1.08 1.93 0.40
N THR A 130 -2.19 1.20 0.33
CA THR A 130 -3.29 1.43 -0.63
C THR A 130 -4.62 0.92 -0.08
N LYS A 131 -5.75 1.53 -0.48
CA LYS A 131 -7.09 1.01 -0.19
C LYS A 131 -7.40 -0.22 -1.02
N LEU A 132 -8.17 -1.14 -0.45
CA LEU A 132 -8.92 -2.21 -1.12
C LEU A 132 -10.41 -2.02 -0.91
#